data_AF-A0A350C3R8-F1
#
_entry.id   AF-A0A350C3R8-F1
#
_cell.length_a   1.000
_cell.length_b   1.000
_cell.length_c   1.000
_cell.angle_alpha   90.00
_cell.angle_beta   90.00
_cell.angle_gamma   90.00
#
_symmetry.space_group_name_H-M   'P 1'
#
loop_
_entity.id
_entity.type
_entity.pdbx_description
1 polymer ?
#
loop_
_entity_poly.entity_id
_entity_poly.type
_entity_poly.pdbx_seq_one_letter_code
_entity_poly.pdbx_strand_id
1 'polypeptide(L)'
;ADYQYVMTLIATQKDQLNQHVSAYMTDKMLPELYSGMATKRYEMTPYVYARKTPDEGIAGFFDLPRYSSGYAAIHNTISFMPETHMLKSYKDRVLSTYDFSLTMLEHINRHRSELMLARKKADEDTRTKTIFDIRFALDYGQAETVTFKGYKAKYKPSAVTGQSRLYYDHNSPFEKEIPFYNTYKSTLQIEKPKAYVFPQAYHKIAERLMWNGVKVERIDTEKTMNVQSYFIENYKDQKAYEGHYLHYDIEISQKPVNLKVYEGDYIVYTDQTSNNYIMATLEPQHPDSFFAWNFTDGILMQKEHFSPYVFEDLAATILKKDVGLKAAFESKKRSDTEFAENAKAQLNWIYERSPYYEEGYKRYPVARIK
;
A
#
# COMPACT_ATOMS: atom_id res chain seq x y z
N ALA A 1 5.44 23.72 -9.82
CA ALA A 1 5.50 24.43 -11.12
C ALA A 1 4.42 25.50 -11.13
N ASP A 2 4.59 26.58 -11.90
CA ASP A 2 3.54 27.56 -12.14
C ASP A 2 3.07 27.43 -13.60
N TYR A 3 1.77 27.26 -13.80
CA TYR A 3 1.15 26.91 -15.07
C TYR A 3 -0.16 27.65 -15.27
N GLN A 4 -0.73 27.55 -16.47
CA GLN A 4 -1.88 28.37 -16.85
C GLN A 4 -3.18 27.89 -16.18
N TYR A 5 -3.34 26.57 -16.00
CA TYR A 5 -4.52 25.95 -15.39
C TYR A 5 -4.79 26.43 -13.96
N VAL A 6 -6.08 26.59 -13.63
CA VAL A 6 -6.52 26.87 -12.26
C VAL A 6 -6.72 25.58 -11.49
N MET A 7 -7.25 24.56 -12.14
CA MET A 7 -7.56 23.27 -11.55
C MET A 7 -6.76 22.18 -12.23
N THR A 8 -6.23 21.30 -11.39
CA THR A 8 -5.68 20.02 -11.80
C THR A 8 -6.44 18.91 -11.10
N LEU A 9 -6.42 17.71 -11.67
CA LEU A 9 -7.19 16.59 -11.16
C LEU A 9 -6.29 15.39 -10.91
N ILE A 10 -6.30 14.89 -9.68
CA ILE A 10 -5.87 13.52 -9.39
C ILE A 10 -7.11 12.64 -9.52
N ALA A 11 -7.13 11.80 -10.55
CA ALA A 11 -8.13 10.75 -10.67
C ALA A 11 -7.71 9.53 -9.85
N THR A 12 -8.69 8.75 -9.37
CA THR A 12 -8.38 7.43 -8.81
C THR A 12 -7.53 6.66 -9.81
N GLN A 13 -6.48 6.00 -9.34
CA GLN A 13 -5.54 5.37 -10.26
C GLN A 13 -6.20 4.15 -10.92
N LYS A 14 -6.29 4.16 -12.26
CA LYS A 14 -7.02 3.18 -13.08
C LYS A 14 -6.59 1.72 -12.86
N ASP A 15 -5.31 1.49 -12.58
CA ASP A 15 -4.69 0.19 -12.40
C ASP A 15 -4.91 -0.37 -10.97
N GLN A 16 -5.36 0.47 -10.02
CA GLN A 16 -5.84 0.01 -8.70
C GLN A 16 -7.32 -0.41 -8.72
N LEU A 17 -8.10 0.13 -9.66
CA LEU A 17 -9.53 -0.13 -9.74
C LEU A 17 -9.82 -1.48 -10.38
N ASN A 18 -10.94 -2.10 -9.98
CA ASN A 18 -11.51 -3.19 -10.76
C ASN A 18 -11.81 -2.71 -12.20
N GLN A 19 -11.57 -3.59 -13.17
CA GLN A 19 -11.72 -3.31 -14.60
C GLN A 19 -13.03 -2.62 -15.00
N HIS A 20 -14.16 -2.94 -14.36
CA HIS A 20 -15.46 -2.38 -14.72
C HIS A 20 -15.59 -0.91 -14.29
N VAL A 21 -15.12 -0.59 -13.08
CA VAL A 21 -15.14 0.77 -12.55
C VAL A 21 -14.03 1.60 -13.18
N SER A 22 -12.87 0.98 -13.44
CA SER A 22 -11.75 1.57 -14.17
C SER A 22 -12.18 2.01 -15.58
N ALA A 23 -12.73 1.09 -16.38
CA ALA A 23 -13.21 1.40 -17.73
C ALA A 23 -14.31 2.47 -17.73
N TYR A 24 -15.28 2.40 -16.82
CA TYR A 24 -16.30 3.45 -16.69
C TYR A 24 -15.66 4.83 -16.42
N MET A 25 -14.68 4.87 -15.51
CA MET A 25 -13.99 6.10 -15.16
C MET A 25 -13.18 6.66 -16.34
N THR A 26 -12.36 5.83 -16.99
CA THR A 26 -11.44 6.25 -18.05
C THR A 26 -12.15 6.57 -19.35
N ASP A 27 -13.14 5.76 -19.74
CA ASP A 27 -13.70 5.82 -21.09
C ASP A 27 -14.91 6.76 -21.15
N LYS A 28 -15.52 7.06 -19.99
CA LYS A 28 -16.74 7.86 -19.92
C LYS A 28 -16.63 9.05 -18.98
N MET A 29 -16.35 8.79 -17.70
CA MET A 29 -16.44 9.85 -16.68
C MET A 29 -15.38 10.92 -16.90
N LEU A 30 -14.10 10.54 -17.02
CA LEU A 30 -13.01 11.48 -17.21
C LEU A 30 -13.18 12.35 -18.48
N PRO A 31 -13.42 11.78 -19.69
CA PRO A 31 -13.65 12.59 -20.89
C PRO A 31 -14.77 13.63 -20.72
N GLU A 32 -15.90 13.24 -20.10
CA GLU A 32 -17.01 14.16 -19.85
C GLU A 32 -16.66 15.25 -18.83
N LEU A 33 -15.93 14.92 -17.76
CA LEU A 33 -15.50 15.90 -16.76
C LEU A 33 -14.53 16.93 -17.37
N TYR A 34 -13.53 16.48 -18.12
CA TYR A 34 -12.56 17.36 -18.78
C TYR A 34 -13.25 18.26 -19.83
N SER A 35 -14.10 17.68 -20.68
CA SER A 35 -14.87 18.44 -21.67
C SER A 35 -15.83 19.44 -21.02
N GLY A 36 -16.58 19.00 -19.99
CA GLY A 36 -17.50 19.86 -19.25
C GLY A 36 -16.79 21.06 -18.62
N MET A 37 -15.64 20.84 -17.99
CA MET A 37 -14.85 21.92 -17.40
C MET A 37 -14.25 22.88 -18.44
N ALA A 38 -13.79 22.37 -19.57
CA ALA A 38 -13.33 23.19 -20.69
C ALA A 38 -14.43 24.14 -21.21
N THR A 39 -15.70 23.73 -21.20
CA THR A 39 -16.82 24.60 -21.61
C THR A 39 -17.23 25.66 -20.58
N LYS A 40 -16.95 25.46 -19.28
CA LYS A 40 -17.40 26.33 -18.17
C LYS A 40 -16.45 27.47 -17.78
N ARG A 41 -15.20 27.48 -18.31
CA ARG A 41 -14.09 28.48 -18.20
C ARG A 41 -12.81 27.93 -17.53
N TYR A 42 -12.88 26.82 -16.80
CA TYR A 42 -11.76 26.29 -16.02
C TYR A 42 -11.27 24.97 -16.60
N GLU A 43 -10.66 25.04 -17.78
CA GLU A 43 -9.97 23.88 -18.37
C GLU A 43 -9.05 23.21 -17.34
N MET A 44 -9.11 21.88 -17.28
CA MET A 44 -8.33 21.07 -16.35
C MET A 44 -7.15 20.40 -17.07
N THR A 45 -6.15 20.04 -16.29
CA THR A 45 -5.06 19.13 -16.68
C THR A 45 -4.90 18.04 -15.60
N PRO A 46 -4.31 16.87 -15.91
CA PRO A 46 -3.88 15.96 -14.86
C PRO A 46 -2.98 16.65 -13.83
N TYR A 47 -2.99 16.15 -12.60
CA TYR A 47 -2.13 16.66 -11.54
C TYR A 47 -0.66 16.72 -11.98
N VAL A 48 -0.03 17.87 -11.74
CA VAL A 48 1.30 18.18 -12.26
C VAL A 48 2.37 17.64 -11.31
N TYR A 49 2.52 16.32 -11.29
CA TYR A 49 3.57 15.64 -10.55
C TYR A 49 4.81 15.48 -11.42
N ALA A 50 5.61 16.54 -11.49
CA ALA A 50 6.84 16.60 -12.27
C ALA A 50 8.08 16.36 -11.40
N ARG A 51 9.10 15.67 -11.92
CA ARG A 51 10.37 15.45 -11.22
C ARG A 51 11.16 16.75 -11.00
N LYS A 52 11.31 17.55 -12.06
CA LYS A 52 11.97 18.87 -12.03
C LYS A 52 11.08 19.95 -12.64
N THR A 53 10.72 19.76 -13.90
CA THR A 53 9.79 20.64 -14.63
C THR A 53 8.82 19.78 -15.43
N PRO A 54 7.59 20.27 -15.71
CA PRO A 54 6.62 19.52 -16.52
C PRO A 54 7.13 19.19 -17.92
N ASP A 55 8.17 19.88 -18.38
CA ASP A 55 8.83 19.69 -19.68
C ASP A 55 9.39 18.27 -19.87
N GLU A 56 9.77 17.62 -18.77
CA GLU A 56 10.29 16.24 -18.76
C GLU A 56 9.16 15.20 -18.63
N GLY A 57 7.90 15.64 -18.66
CA GLY A 57 6.71 14.83 -18.41
C GLY A 57 6.20 14.92 -16.98
N ILE A 58 4.99 14.40 -16.79
CA ILE A 58 4.29 14.31 -15.51
C ILE A 58 3.90 12.85 -15.23
N ALA A 59 3.77 12.51 -13.96
CA ALA A 59 3.35 11.18 -13.53
C ALA A 59 1.95 11.21 -12.91
N GLY A 60 1.15 10.17 -13.14
CA GLY A 60 -0.08 9.93 -12.42
C GLY A 60 0.24 9.63 -10.96
N PHE A 61 -0.52 10.22 -10.04
CA PHE A 61 -0.31 9.99 -8.61
C PHE A 61 -0.96 8.66 -8.21
N PHE A 62 -0.21 7.82 -7.49
CA PHE A 62 -0.71 6.54 -6.98
C PHE A 62 -1.08 6.70 -5.51
N ASP A 63 -2.34 7.07 -5.28
CA ASP A 63 -2.88 7.19 -3.94
C ASP A 63 -2.99 5.82 -3.28
N LEU A 64 -2.17 5.59 -2.26
CA LEU A 64 -2.30 4.42 -1.39
C LEU A 64 -3.58 4.51 -0.52
N PRO A 65 -4.12 3.40 0.00
CA PRO A 65 -5.32 3.39 0.85
C PRO A 65 -5.37 4.35 2.03
N ARG A 66 -4.23 4.86 2.53
CA ARG A 66 -4.20 5.94 3.53
C ARG A 66 -4.77 7.28 3.03
N TYR A 67 -4.77 7.52 1.73
CA TYR A 67 -5.35 8.70 1.10
C TYR A 67 -6.81 8.45 0.73
N SER A 68 -7.64 9.49 0.72
CA SER A 68 -9.09 9.35 0.48
C SER A 68 -9.45 8.69 -0.86
N SER A 69 -8.71 8.95 -1.93
CA SER A 69 -8.89 8.34 -3.25
C SER A 69 -8.46 6.88 -3.28
N GLY A 70 -7.29 6.55 -2.70
CA GLY A 70 -6.84 5.16 -2.56
C GLY A 70 -7.77 4.33 -1.66
N TYR A 71 -8.30 4.95 -0.59
CA TYR A 71 -9.33 4.37 0.26
C TYR A 71 -10.60 4.07 -0.53
N ALA A 72 -11.09 5.02 -1.33
CA ALA A 72 -12.26 4.80 -2.18
C ALA A 72 -12.01 3.66 -3.20
N ALA A 73 -10.80 3.59 -3.77
CA ALA A 73 -10.42 2.59 -4.75
C ALA A 73 -10.58 1.15 -4.21
N ILE A 74 -10.09 0.89 -2.99
CA ILE A 74 -10.24 -0.43 -2.34
C ILE A 74 -11.69 -0.76 -1.93
N HIS A 75 -12.62 0.18 -2.09
CA HIS A 75 -14.06 -0.02 -1.95
C HIS A 75 -14.82 0.07 -3.28
N ASN A 76 -14.14 -0.20 -4.41
CA ASN A 76 -14.69 -0.13 -5.78
C ASN A 76 -15.42 1.18 -6.07
N THR A 77 -14.93 2.28 -5.49
CA THR A 77 -15.54 3.60 -5.59
C THR A 77 -14.59 4.55 -6.31
N ILE A 78 -15.12 5.28 -7.28
CA ILE A 78 -14.37 6.32 -8.00
C ILE A 78 -14.32 7.56 -7.10
N SER A 79 -13.12 8.09 -6.94
CA SER A 79 -12.84 9.33 -6.25
C SER A 79 -11.93 10.24 -7.08
N PHE A 80 -11.98 11.53 -6.79
CA PHE A 80 -11.14 12.54 -7.41
C PHE A 80 -10.63 13.49 -6.33
N MET A 81 -9.35 13.87 -6.42
CA MET A 81 -8.79 14.98 -5.65
C MET A 81 -8.60 16.18 -6.59
N PRO A 82 -9.55 17.13 -6.62
CA PRO A 82 -9.36 18.37 -7.37
C PRO A 82 -8.36 19.26 -6.62
N GLU A 83 -7.29 19.64 -7.30
CA GLU A 83 -6.21 20.46 -6.75
C GLU A 83 -6.17 21.81 -7.46
N THR A 84 -6.42 22.89 -6.70
CA THR A 84 -6.41 24.25 -7.25
C THR A 84 -5.05 24.90 -7.06
N HIS A 85 -4.54 25.54 -8.11
CA HIS A 85 -3.18 26.07 -8.11
C HIS A 85 -3.06 27.29 -7.16
N MET A 86 -2.23 27.17 -6.12
CA MET A 86 -2.14 28.13 -5.01
C MET A 86 -1.82 29.58 -5.41
N LEU A 87 -1.18 29.80 -6.57
CA LEU A 87 -0.86 31.15 -7.07
C LEU A 87 -2.01 31.82 -7.84
N LYS A 88 -3.13 31.10 -8.07
CA LYS A 88 -4.32 31.65 -8.74
C LYS A 88 -5.19 32.41 -7.75
N SER A 89 -6.00 33.33 -8.27
CA SER A 89 -6.86 34.16 -7.45
C SER A 89 -7.79 33.30 -6.59
N TYR A 90 -8.05 33.71 -5.36
CA TYR A 90 -8.98 32.99 -4.48
C TYR A 90 -10.35 32.77 -5.15
N LYS A 91 -10.85 33.81 -5.85
CA LYS A 91 -12.09 33.73 -6.62
C LYS A 91 -12.07 32.59 -7.65
N ASP A 92 -11.01 32.48 -8.44
CA ASP A 92 -10.91 31.43 -9.47
C ASP A 92 -10.75 30.04 -8.86
N ARG A 93 -10.05 29.92 -7.73
CA ARG A 93 -9.95 28.65 -7.02
C ARG A 93 -11.33 28.20 -6.51
N VAL A 94 -12.13 29.09 -5.94
CA VAL A 94 -13.49 28.77 -5.47
C VAL A 94 -14.42 28.42 -6.64
N LEU A 95 -14.44 29.25 -7.69
CA LEU A 95 -15.33 29.03 -8.82
C LEU A 95 -14.96 27.76 -9.62
N SER A 96 -13.68 27.45 -9.77
CA SER A 96 -13.26 26.21 -10.45
C SER A 96 -13.67 24.96 -9.64
N THR A 97 -13.51 24.96 -8.32
CA THR A 97 -14.02 23.87 -7.46
C THR A 97 -15.55 23.73 -7.55
N TYR A 98 -16.29 24.85 -7.57
CA TYR A 98 -17.73 24.83 -7.75
C TYR A 98 -18.13 24.24 -9.11
N ASP A 99 -17.52 24.71 -10.20
CA ASP A 99 -17.82 24.26 -11.56
C ASP A 99 -17.46 22.77 -11.73
N PHE A 100 -16.38 22.29 -11.12
CA PHE A 100 -16.03 20.86 -11.10
C PHE A 100 -17.07 20.03 -10.36
N SER A 101 -17.47 20.46 -9.17
CA SER A 101 -18.49 19.77 -8.37
C SER A 101 -19.81 19.67 -9.13
N LEU A 102 -20.23 20.76 -9.79
CA LEU A 102 -21.45 20.78 -10.60
C LEU A 102 -21.32 19.84 -11.82
N THR A 103 -20.19 19.86 -12.52
CA THR A 103 -19.94 18.99 -13.68
C THR A 103 -19.99 17.51 -13.29
N MET A 104 -19.44 17.17 -12.11
CA MET A 104 -19.51 15.81 -11.57
C MET A 104 -20.95 15.40 -11.23
N LEU A 105 -21.73 16.28 -10.59
CA LEU A 105 -23.13 16.02 -10.26
C LEU A 105 -23.99 15.85 -11.52
N GLU A 106 -23.77 16.68 -12.55
CA GLU A 106 -24.43 16.57 -13.85
C GLU A 106 -24.14 15.22 -14.53
N HIS A 107 -22.86 14.82 -14.56
CA HIS A 107 -22.46 13.51 -15.09
C HIS A 107 -23.14 12.36 -14.34
N ILE A 108 -23.08 12.35 -13.00
CA ILE A 108 -23.69 11.32 -12.16
C ILE A 108 -25.20 11.26 -12.40
N ASN A 109 -25.89 12.40 -12.47
CA ASN A 109 -27.32 12.44 -12.71
C ASN A 109 -27.72 11.77 -14.06
N ARG A 110 -26.93 12.02 -15.11
CA ARG A 110 -27.15 11.45 -16.45
C ARG A 110 -26.83 9.94 -16.51
N HIS A 111 -25.78 9.50 -15.81
CA HIS A 111 -25.20 8.16 -15.99
C HIS A 111 -25.29 7.24 -14.77
N ARG A 112 -26.09 7.60 -13.76
CA ARG A 112 -26.23 6.86 -12.48
C ARG A 112 -26.37 5.35 -12.64
N SER A 113 -27.20 4.89 -13.58
CA SER A 113 -27.48 3.46 -13.75
C SER A 113 -26.26 2.69 -14.25
N GLU A 114 -25.45 3.31 -15.12
CA GLU A 114 -24.23 2.71 -15.65
C GLU A 114 -23.13 2.67 -14.57
N LEU A 115 -22.99 3.75 -13.78
CA LEU A 115 -22.08 3.79 -12.63
C LEU A 115 -22.43 2.72 -11.59
N MET A 116 -23.71 2.61 -11.22
CA MET A 116 -24.18 1.59 -10.28
C MET A 116 -23.95 0.17 -10.80
N LEU A 117 -24.14 -0.06 -12.11
CA LEU A 117 -23.88 -1.35 -12.73
C LEU A 117 -22.39 -1.69 -12.71
N ALA A 118 -21.52 -0.73 -13.04
CA ALA A 118 -20.07 -0.91 -13.01
C ALA A 118 -19.59 -1.29 -11.60
N ARG A 119 -20.06 -0.57 -10.57
CA ARG A 119 -19.74 -0.89 -9.17
C ARG A 119 -20.25 -2.27 -8.75
N LYS A 120 -21.51 -2.62 -9.08
CA LYS A 120 -22.07 -3.93 -8.76
C LYS A 120 -21.24 -5.09 -9.35
N LYS A 121 -20.78 -4.94 -10.59
CA LYS A 121 -19.89 -5.93 -11.23
C LYS A 121 -18.53 -6.00 -10.52
N ALA A 122 -17.95 -4.85 -10.20
CA ALA A 122 -16.68 -4.79 -9.48
C ALA A 122 -16.74 -5.43 -8.09
N ASP A 123 -17.84 -5.27 -7.36
CA ASP A 123 -18.05 -5.89 -6.05
C ASP A 123 -18.12 -7.43 -6.16
N GLU A 124 -18.80 -7.95 -7.18
CA GLU A 124 -18.89 -9.40 -7.42
C GLU A 124 -17.57 -10.00 -7.88
N ASP A 125 -16.85 -9.31 -8.77
CA ASP A 125 -15.49 -9.67 -9.16
C ASP A 125 -14.57 -9.70 -7.94
N THR A 126 -14.60 -8.67 -7.10
CA THR A 126 -13.78 -8.56 -5.88
C THR A 126 -14.06 -9.70 -4.89
N ARG A 127 -15.34 -10.07 -4.76
CA ARG A 127 -15.78 -11.19 -3.93
C ARG A 127 -15.18 -12.52 -4.37
N THR A 128 -15.12 -12.75 -5.68
CA THR A 128 -14.73 -14.03 -6.28
C THR A 128 -13.26 -14.10 -6.70
N LYS A 129 -12.56 -12.95 -6.83
CA LYS A 129 -11.14 -12.84 -7.20
C LYS A 129 -10.26 -13.72 -6.30
N THR A 130 -9.29 -14.39 -6.89
CA THR A 130 -8.35 -15.31 -6.20
C THR A 130 -6.95 -14.73 -6.03
N ILE A 131 -6.56 -13.73 -6.83
CA ILE A 131 -5.22 -13.11 -6.79
C ILE A 131 -5.39 -11.59 -6.63
N PHE A 132 -4.69 -10.99 -5.68
CA PHE A 132 -4.73 -9.56 -5.39
C PHE A 132 -3.37 -8.92 -5.61
N ASP A 133 -3.34 -7.82 -6.35
CA ASP A 133 -2.18 -6.96 -6.50
C ASP A 133 -2.08 -6.08 -5.25
N ILE A 134 -0.98 -6.20 -4.51
CA ILE A 134 -0.79 -5.48 -3.23
C ILE A 134 0.36 -4.47 -3.28
N ARG A 135 1.16 -4.49 -4.34
CA ARG A 135 2.20 -3.48 -4.60
C ARG A 135 2.26 -3.18 -6.08
N PHE A 136 2.58 -1.92 -6.37
CA PHE A 136 2.62 -1.40 -7.73
C PHE A 136 3.85 -0.53 -7.93
N ALA A 137 4.29 -0.42 -9.18
CA ALA A 137 5.31 0.52 -9.60
C ALA A 137 4.89 1.21 -10.89
N LEU A 138 5.24 2.49 -11.01
CA LEU A 138 5.00 3.26 -12.22
C LEU A 138 5.82 2.67 -13.38
N ASP A 139 5.17 2.45 -14.52
CA ASP A 139 5.80 1.93 -15.72
C ASP A 139 6.22 3.07 -16.65
N TYR A 140 7.48 3.49 -16.55
CA TYR A 140 8.05 4.51 -17.45
C TYR A 140 8.16 4.07 -18.91
N GLY A 141 7.95 2.77 -19.22
CA GLY A 141 7.88 2.28 -20.58
C GLY A 141 6.57 2.63 -21.29
N GLN A 142 5.55 3.05 -20.55
CA GLN A 142 4.25 3.46 -21.09
C GLN A 142 3.99 4.93 -20.76
N ALA A 143 3.93 5.74 -21.82
CA ALA A 143 3.58 7.15 -21.71
C ALA A 143 2.45 7.47 -22.69
N GLU A 144 1.42 8.12 -22.16
CA GLU A 144 0.46 8.85 -22.97
C GLU A 144 1.01 10.25 -23.26
N THR A 145 0.34 10.98 -24.14
CA THR A 145 0.69 12.37 -24.42
C THR A 145 -0.43 13.27 -23.92
N VAL A 146 -0.09 14.36 -23.24
CA VAL A 146 -1.04 15.39 -22.85
C VAL A 146 -0.57 16.77 -23.33
N THR A 147 -1.49 17.55 -23.87
CA THR A 147 -1.27 18.97 -24.16
C THR A 147 -1.21 19.74 -22.85
N PHE A 148 -0.06 20.37 -22.57
CA PHE A 148 0.19 21.10 -21.33
C PHE A 148 0.45 22.59 -21.56
N LYS A 149 -0.34 23.43 -20.89
CA LYS A 149 -0.27 24.90 -20.90
C LYS A 149 0.52 25.41 -19.69
N GLY A 150 1.77 25.82 -19.93
CA GLY A 150 2.69 26.30 -18.91
C GLY A 150 3.22 27.71 -19.17
N TYR A 151 4.16 28.12 -18.32
CA TYR A 151 5.00 29.31 -18.50
C TYR A 151 6.47 28.90 -18.58
N LYS A 152 7.28 29.59 -19.39
CA LYS A 152 8.70 29.24 -19.51
C LYS A 152 9.43 29.37 -18.18
N ALA A 153 10.13 28.31 -17.78
CA ALA A 153 11.04 28.31 -16.64
C ALA A 153 12.30 29.13 -16.95
N LYS A 154 12.63 30.09 -16.09
CA LYS A 154 13.82 30.94 -16.17
C LYS A 154 14.48 31.04 -14.80
N TYR A 155 15.72 31.50 -14.75
CA TYR A 155 16.47 31.68 -13.50
C TYR A 155 16.83 33.15 -13.29
N LYS A 156 16.84 33.59 -12.03
CA LYS A 156 17.35 34.89 -11.62
C LYS A 156 18.02 34.80 -10.25
N PRO A 157 18.98 35.68 -9.90
CA PRO A 157 19.57 35.70 -8.57
C PRO A 157 18.51 35.94 -7.50
N SER A 158 18.58 35.16 -6.43
CA SER A 158 17.77 35.33 -5.22
C SER A 158 18.18 36.63 -4.53
N ALA A 159 17.22 37.52 -4.28
CA ALA A 159 17.48 38.75 -3.55
C ALA A 159 17.90 38.52 -2.08
N VAL A 160 17.65 37.32 -1.53
CA VAL A 160 17.98 36.96 -0.14
C VAL A 160 19.34 36.26 -0.05
N THR A 161 19.64 35.36 -0.98
CA THR A 161 20.81 34.47 -0.88
C THR A 161 21.86 34.68 -1.99
N GLY A 162 21.57 35.49 -3.01
CA GLY A 162 22.40 35.65 -4.20
C GLY A 162 22.42 34.44 -5.15
N GLN A 163 21.92 33.29 -4.72
CA GLN A 163 21.94 32.04 -5.49
C GLN A 163 20.94 32.07 -6.66
N SER A 164 21.21 31.28 -7.70
CA SER A 164 20.30 31.12 -8.84
C SER A 164 18.96 30.53 -8.38
N ARG A 165 17.85 31.21 -8.68
CA ARG A 165 16.50 30.79 -8.31
C ARG A 165 15.60 30.66 -9.54
N LEU A 166 14.90 29.54 -9.63
CA LEU A 166 13.84 29.30 -10.60
C LEU A 166 12.69 30.32 -10.43
N TYR A 167 12.16 30.79 -11.56
CA TYR A 167 10.87 31.45 -11.67
C TYR A 167 10.20 31.10 -13.00
N TYR A 168 8.90 31.29 -13.07
CA TYR A 168 8.11 31.06 -14.28
C TYR A 168 7.70 32.41 -14.86
N ASP A 169 7.99 32.64 -16.14
CA ASP A 169 7.73 33.92 -16.79
C ASP A 169 6.32 33.97 -17.38
N HIS A 170 5.43 34.72 -16.72
CA HIS A 170 4.04 34.89 -17.13
C HIS A 170 3.88 35.60 -18.49
N ASN A 171 4.90 36.32 -18.95
CA ASN A 171 4.92 36.95 -20.28
C ASN A 171 5.34 35.97 -21.38
N SER A 172 5.72 34.74 -21.02
CA SER A 172 6.14 33.68 -21.94
C SER A 172 5.31 32.41 -21.75
N PRO A 173 3.98 32.43 -22.00
CA PRO A 173 3.17 31.22 -21.98
C PRO A 173 3.59 30.26 -23.11
N PHE A 174 3.37 28.97 -22.89
CA PHE A 174 3.52 27.95 -23.92
C PHE A 174 2.41 26.93 -23.82
N GLU A 175 2.17 26.23 -24.92
CA GLU A 175 1.37 25.03 -25.01
C GLU A 175 2.19 23.99 -25.78
N LYS A 176 2.32 22.79 -25.21
CA LYS A 176 3.09 21.71 -25.84
C LYS A 176 2.62 20.34 -25.37
N GLU A 177 2.88 19.35 -26.20
CA GLU A 177 2.74 17.95 -25.85
C GLU A 177 3.86 17.54 -24.88
N ILE A 178 3.48 16.93 -23.75
CA ILE A 178 4.42 16.33 -22.78
C ILE A 178 4.04 14.87 -22.49
N PRO A 179 5.02 14.01 -22.12
CA PRO A 179 4.73 12.66 -21.66
C PRO A 179 3.90 12.66 -20.36
N PHE A 180 2.88 11.81 -20.30
CA PHE A 180 2.12 11.49 -19.10
C PHE A 180 2.26 10.01 -18.76
N TYR A 181 3.01 9.72 -17.70
CA TYR A 181 3.22 8.36 -17.20
C TYR A 181 2.09 8.01 -16.21
N ASN A 182 1.07 7.31 -16.68
CA ASN A 182 -0.11 6.99 -15.87
C ASN A 182 -0.47 5.50 -15.85
N THR A 183 0.48 4.63 -16.18
CA THR A 183 0.31 3.17 -16.06
C THR A 183 1.17 2.64 -14.94
N TYR A 184 0.52 1.93 -14.02
CA TYR A 184 1.16 1.20 -12.94
C TYR A 184 1.07 -0.30 -13.19
N LYS A 185 2.16 -1.02 -12.91
CA LYS A 185 2.20 -2.49 -12.96
C LYS A 185 2.33 -3.07 -11.57
N SER A 186 1.67 -4.20 -11.36
CA SER A 186 1.80 -4.98 -10.14
C SER A 186 3.24 -5.48 -9.98
N THR A 187 3.80 -5.29 -8.79
CA THR A 187 5.13 -5.78 -8.41
C THR A 187 5.06 -6.88 -7.35
N LEU A 188 3.89 -7.07 -6.73
CA LEU A 188 3.63 -8.17 -5.80
C LEU A 188 2.16 -8.56 -5.85
N GLN A 189 1.93 -9.85 -6.05
CA GLN A 189 0.61 -10.47 -6.06
C GLN A 189 0.50 -11.49 -4.92
N ILE A 190 -0.66 -11.56 -4.29
CA ILE A 190 -0.97 -12.51 -3.22
C ILE A 190 -2.21 -13.31 -3.57
N GLU A 191 -2.15 -14.62 -3.36
CA GLU A 191 -3.30 -15.51 -3.43
C GLU A 191 -4.22 -15.28 -2.22
N LYS A 192 -5.52 -15.07 -2.47
CA LYS A 192 -6.53 -14.89 -1.43
C LYS A 192 -6.68 -16.20 -0.62
N PRO A 193 -6.46 -16.20 0.71
CA PRO A 193 -6.74 -17.38 1.53
C PRO A 193 -8.25 -17.55 1.69
N LYS A 194 -8.74 -18.73 2.09
CA LYS A 194 -10.16 -18.93 2.44
C LYS A 194 -10.62 -18.03 3.59
N ALA A 195 -9.76 -17.84 4.58
CA ALA A 195 -10.02 -16.97 5.72
C ALA A 195 -8.71 -16.52 6.38
N TYR A 196 -8.80 -15.46 7.17
CA TYR A 196 -7.78 -15.05 8.13
C TYR A 196 -8.26 -15.38 9.55
N VAL A 197 -7.34 -15.74 10.43
CA VAL A 197 -7.61 -15.96 11.86
C VAL A 197 -6.55 -15.27 12.70
N PHE A 198 -6.97 -14.60 13.78
CA PHE A 198 -6.05 -13.86 14.64
C PHE A 198 -6.56 -13.75 16.09
N PRO A 199 -5.64 -13.64 17.08
CA PRO A 199 -6.01 -13.65 18.49
C PRO A 199 -6.91 -12.48 18.90
N GLN A 200 -7.81 -12.72 19.86
CA GLN A 200 -8.71 -11.70 20.40
C GLN A 200 -8.00 -10.47 21.01
N ALA A 201 -6.73 -10.62 21.41
CA ALA A 201 -5.89 -9.53 21.90
C ALA A 201 -5.75 -8.39 20.86
N TYR A 202 -5.81 -8.70 19.57
CA TYR A 202 -5.76 -7.73 18.47
C TYR A 202 -7.16 -7.15 18.14
N HIS A 203 -7.99 -6.91 19.16
CA HIS A 203 -9.32 -6.30 19.02
C HIS A 203 -9.31 -5.00 18.21
N LYS A 204 -8.23 -4.20 18.28
CA LYS A 204 -8.10 -2.99 17.46
C LYS A 204 -8.15 -3.31 15.97
N ILE A 205 -7.51 -4.38 15.50
CA ILE A 205 -7.58 -4.82 14.10
C ILE A 205 -9.03 -5.17 13.74
N ALA A 206 -9.71 -5.97 14.56
CA ALA A 206 -11.11 -6.34 14.35
C ALA A 206 -12.05 -5.12 14.29
N GLU A 207 -11.86 -4.12 15.16
CA GLU A 207 -12.63 -2.87 15.14
C GLU A 207 -12.47 -2.12 13.82
N ARG A 208 -11.24 -1.97 13.29
CA ARG A 208 -10.99 -1.24 12.04
C ARG A 208 -11.58 -1.98 10.85
N LEU A 209 -11.49 -3.32 10.84
CA LEU A 209 -12.16 -4.15 9.84
C LEU A 209 -13.68 -3.90 9.86
N MET A 210 -14.32 -3.97 11.03
CA MET A 210 -15.77 -3.77 11.18
C MET A 210 -16.22 -2.35 10.79
N TRP A 211 -15.44 -1.31 11.12
CA TRP A 211 -15.72 0.07 10.67
C TRP A 211 -15.75 0.21 9.15
N ASN A 212 -15.03 -0.67 8.45
CA ASN A 212 -14.94 -0.69 6.98
C ASN A 212 -15.86 -1.75 6.35
N GLY A 213 -16.86 -2.21 7.08
CA GLY A 213 -17.89 -3.11 6.57
C GLY A 213 -17.45 -4.56 6.39
N VAL A 214 -16.28 -4.94 6.91
CA VAL A 214 -15.84 -6.33 6.92
C VAL A 214 -16.62 -7.09 7.99
N LYS A 215 -17.23 -8.21 7.59
CA LYS A 215 -17.80 -9.19 8.51
C LYS A 215 -16.65 -9.90 9.23
N VAL A 216 -16.59 -9.71 10.54
CA VAL A 216 -15.66 -10.37 11.45
C VAL A 216 -16.47 -11.30 12.35
N GLU A 217 -16.11 -12.58 12.38
CA GLU A 217 -16.73 -13.58 13.23
C GLU A 217 -15.78 -13.94 14.39
N ARG A 218 -16.32 -14.62 15.41
CA ARG A 218 -15.52 -15.15 16.53
C ARG A 218 -15.47 -16.67 16.46
N ILE A 219 -14.39 -17.23 16.99
CA ILE A 219 -14.24 -18.67 17.20
C ILE A 219 -15.03 -19.05 18.47
N ASP A 220 -15.96 -19.99 18.33
CA ASP A 220 -16.84 -20.40 19.45
C ASP A 220 -16.23 -21.49 20.35
N THR A 221 -15.18 -22.17 19.91
CA THR A 221 -14.57 -23.26 20.67
C THR A 221 -13.10 -23.40 20.32
N GLU A 222 -12.28 -23.64 21.35
CA GLU A 222 -10.86 -23.94 21.20
C GLU A 222 -10.62 -25.11 20.24
N LYS A 223 -9.69 -24.94 19.30
CA LYS A 223 -9.29 -26.00 18.37
C LYS A 223 -7.90 -25.73 17.81
N THR A 224 -7.27 -26.78 17.29
CA THR A 224 -6.03 -26.66 16.52
C THR A 224 -6.36 -26.66 15.04
N MET A 225 -5.87 -25.66 14.31
CA MET A 225 -6.08 -25.49 12.87
C MET A 225 -4.75 -25.54 12.14
N ASN A 226 -4.70 -26.24 11.01
CA ASN A 226 -3.57 -26.13 10.10
C ASN A 226 -3.70 -24.82 9.31
N VAL A 227 -2.75 -23.91 9.51
CA VAL A 227 -2.74 -22.58 8.90
C VAL A 227 -1.39 -22.30 8.26
N GLN A 228 -1.34 -21.26 7.45
CA GLN A 228 -0.09 -20.65 7.00
C GLN A 228 0.16 -19.41 7.85
N SER A 229 1.31 -19.35 8.50
CA SER A 229 1.74 -18.16 9.25
C SER A 229 2.87 -17.46 8.50
N TYR A 230 2.88 -16.14 8.56
CA TYR A 230 4.01 -15.33 8.12
C TYR A 230 4.97 -15.06 9.27
N PHE A 231 6.26 -14.97 8.94
CA PHE A 231 7.31 -14.49 9.82
C PHE A 231 7.96 -13.28 9.18
N ILE A 232 8.11 -12.20 9.94
CA ILE A 232 8.73 -10.96 9.49
C ILE A 232 10.25 -11.14 9.51
N GLU A 233 10.86 -11.32 8.35
CA GLU A 233 12.30 -11.52 8.24
C GLU A 233 13.02 -10.19 8.40
N ASN A 234 12.58 -9.18 7.65
CA ASN A 234 13.19 -7.85 7.60
C ASN A 234 12.17 -6.76 7.30
N TYR A 235 12.46 -5.53 7.73
CA TYR A 235 11.70 -4.32 7.43
C TYR A 235 12.55 -3.10 7.78
N LYS A 236 12.10 -1.92 7.35
CA LYS A 236 12.68 -0.62 7.72
C LYS A 236 11.63 0.26 8.34
N ASP A 237 12.07 1.20 9.17
CA ASP A 237 11.20 2.15 9.85
C ASP A 237 11.37 3.56 9.30
N GLN A 238 10.25 4.21 9.00
CA GLN A 238 10.24 5.65 8.80
C GLN A 238 10.34 6.37 10.16
N LYS A 239 10.92 7.57 10.16
CA LYS A 239 10.76 8.49 11.29
C LYS A 239 9.26 8.73 11.56
N ALA A 240 8.95 9.21 12.76
CA ALA A 240 7.58 9.53 13.18
C ALA A 240 6.79 10.21 12.06
N TYR A 241 5.66 9.61 11.70
CA TYR A 241 4.83 9.99 10.55
C TYR A 241 3.37 9.78 10.93
N GLU A 242 2.58 10.87 10.93
CA GLU A 242 1.14 10.83 11.27
C GLU A 242 0.81 10.16 12.62
N GLY A 243 1.74 10.20 13.59
CA GLY A 243 1.57 9.54 14.90
C GLY A 243 1.98 8.07 14.95
N HIS A 244 2.63 7.56 13.90
CA HIS A 244 3.08 6.17 13.76
C HIS A 244 4.58 6.07 13.41
N TYR A 245 5.13 4.87 13.53
CA TYR A 245 6.42 4.48 12.94
C TYR A 245 6.15 3.50 11.80
N LEU A 246 6.07 4.03 10.59
CA LEU A 246 5.63 3.24 9.45
C LEU A 246 6.71 2.24 9.02
N HIS A 247 6.38 0.94 9.04
CA HIS A 247 7.24 -0.11 8.50
C HIS A 247 7.12 -0.18 6.97
N TYR A 248 8.25 -0.33 6.29
CA TYR A 248 8.33 -0.48 4.82
C TYR A 248 9.43 -1.46 4.42
N ASP A 249 9.54 -1.78 3.13
CA ASP A 249 10.44 -2.82 2.59
C ASP A 249 10.33 -4.15 3.37
N ILE A 250 9.09 -4.58 3.61
CA ILE A 250 8.76 -5.72 4.47
C ILE A 250 9.01 -7.04 3.73
N GLU A 251 9.91 -7.84 4.28
CA GLU A 251 10.27 -9.17 3.82
C GLU A 251 9.71 -10.21 4.79
N ILE A 252 9.10 -11.26 4.23
CA ILE A 252 8.46 -12.31 5.02
C ILE A 252 8.88 -13.69 4.54
N SER A 253 8.82 -14.67 5.44
CA SER A 253 8.73 -16.08 5.09
C SER A 253 7.35 -16.63 5.47
N GLN A 254 6.94 -17.73 4.83
CA GLN A 254 5.66 -18.39 5.09
C GLN A 254 5.89 -19.86 5.43
N LYS A 255 5.24 -20.36 6.49
CA LYS A 255 5.34 -21.76 6.91
C LYS A 255 3.97 -22.31 7.35
N PRO A 256 3.69 -23.61 7.10
CA PRO A 256 2.55 -24.28 7.72
C PRO A 256 2.77 -24.36 9.23
N VAL A 257 1.73 -24.06 10.01
CA VAL A 257 1.74 -24.17 11.48
C VAL A 257 0.42 -24.78 11.94
N ASN A 258 0.50 -25.65 12.94
CA ASN A 258 -0.67 -26.09 13.70
C ASN A 258 -0.96 -25.03 14.76
N LEU A 259 -1.81 -24.06 14.42
CA LEU A 259 -2.16 -22.96 15.31
C LEU A 259 -3.31 -23.38 16.23
N LYS A 260 -3.05 -23.34 17.54
CA LYS A 260 -4.11 -23.41 18.54
C LYS A 260 -4.86 -22.06 18.56
N VAL A 261 -6.15 -22.09 18.28
CA VAL A 261 -7.05 -20.94 18.37
C VAL A 261 -7.98 -21.13 19.57
N TYR A 262 -8.31 -20.03 20.25
CA TYR A 262 -9.10 -20.03 21.47
C TYR A 262 -10.51 -19.51 21.22
N GLU A 263 -11.43 -19.82 22.12
CA GLU A 263 -12.74 -19.17 22.15
C GLU A 263 -12.57 -17.64 22.23
N GLY A 264 -13.31 -16.93 21.39
CA GLY A 264 -13.27 -15.48 21.28
C GLY A 264 -12.27 -14.93 20.26
N ASP A 265 -11.33 -15.73 19.74
CA ASP A 265 -10.43 -15.32 18.64
C ASP A 265 -11.22 -14.93 17.39
N TYR A 266 -10.65 -14.07 16.54
CA TYR A 266 -11.35 -13.54 15.37
C TYR A 266 -11.08 -14.39 14.13
N ILE A 267 -12.11 -14.57 13.29
CA ILE A 267 -12.00 -15.15 11.95
C ILE A 267 -12.69 -14.25 10.92
N VAL A 268 -12.03 -14.08 9.77
CA VAL A 268 -12.50 -13.23 8.67
C VAL A 268 -12.45 -14.05 7.38
N TYR A 269 -13.63 -14.45 6.90
CA TYR A 269 -13.76 -15.12 5.61
C TYR A 269 -13.57 -14.12 4.46
N THR A 270 -13.03 -14.59 3.34
CA THR A 270 -12.66 -13.77 2.17
C THR A 270 -13.60 -13.98 0.97
N ASP A 271 -14.85 -14.29 1.25
CA ASP A 271 -15.96 -14.36 0.30
C ASP A 271 -16.84 -13.09 0.35
N GLN A 272 -16.22 -11.95 0.65
CA GLN A 272 -16.87 -10.66 0.88
C GLN A 272 -16.55 -9.64 -0.22
N THR A 273 -17.45 -8.68 -0.44
CA THR A 273 -17.19 -7.56 -1.38
C THR A 273 -16.08 -6.62 -0.89
N SER A 274 -15.77 -6.66 0.41
CA SER A 274 -14.70 -5.90 1.06
C SER A 274 -13.31 -6.54 0.93
N ASN A 275 -13.13 -7.57 0.09
CA ASN A 275 -11.86 -8.30 -0.01
C ASN A 275 -10.66 -7.39 -0.34
N ASN A 276 -10.82 -6.36 -1.17
CA ASN A 276 -9.73 -5.41 -1.43
C ASN A 276 -9.22 -4.76 -0.13
N TYR A 277 -10.11 -4.34 0.78
CA TYR A 277 -9.75 -3.81 2.10
C TYR A 277 -9.11 -4.87 2.99
N ILE A 278 -9.68 -6.09 3.02
CA ILE A 278 -9.14 -7.22 3.80
C ILE A 278 -7.71 -7.52 3.38
N MET A 279 -7.46 -7.68 2.07
CA MET A 279 -6.13 -8.00 1.53
C MET A 279 -5.15 -6.84 1.75
N ALA A 280 -5.57 -5.59 1.54
CA ALA A 280 -4.71 -4.42 1.74
C ALA A 280 -4.30 -4.22 3.21
N THR A 281 -5.13 -4.63 4.16
CA THR A 281 -4.89 -4.38 5.59
C THR A 281 -4.30 -5.58 6.33
N LEU A 282 -4.66 -6.81 5.97
CA LEU A 282 -4.19 -8.02 6.65
C LEU A 282 -2.90 -8.60 6.06
N GLU A 283 -2.58 -8.38 4.79
CA GLU A 283 -1.31 -8.84 4.20
C GLU A 283 -0.16 -7.91 4.60
N PRO A 284 0.85 -8.38 5.36
CA PRO A 284 1.83 -7.49 5.98
C PRO A 284 2.68 -6.71 4.96
N GLN A 285 2.88 -7.25 3.75
CA GLN A 285 3.68 -6.61 2.71
C GLN A 285 2.95 -5.47 1.96
N HIS A 286 1.66 -5.26 2.21
CA HIS A 286 0.95 -4.12 1.64
C HIS A 286 1.41 -2.82 2.35
N PRO A 287 1.64 -1.70 1.64
CA PRO A 287 2.14 -0.45 2.25
C PRO A 287 1.23 0.15 3.32
N ASP A 288 -0.06 -0.18 3.29
CA ASP A 288 -1.09 0.22 4.27
C ASP A 288 -1.61 -0.93 5.11
N SER A 289 -0.80 -1.98 5.30
CA SER A 289 -1.18 -3.08 6.20
C SER A 289 -1.19 -2.65 7.66
N PHE A 290 -1.90 -3.40 8.51
CA PHE A 290 -1.83 -3.19 9.96
C PHE A 290 -0.43 -3.44 10.51
N PHE A 291 0.36 -4.32 9.88
CA PHE A 291 1.78 -4.45 10.19
C PHE A 291 2.53 -3.16 9.84
N ALA A 292 2.37 -2.63 8.62
CA ALA A 292 3.03 -1.39 8.19
C ALA A 292 2.71 -0.21 9.13
N TRP A 293 1.47 -0.12 9.59
CA TRP A 293 0.99 0.87 10.55
C TRP A 293 1.16 0.46 12.02
N ASN A 294 2.08 -0.46 12.30
CA ASN A 294 2.61 -0.71 13.63
C ASN A 294 1.58 -1.20 14.67
N PHE A 295 0.50 -1.87 14.23
CA PHE A 295 -0.52 -2.46 15.10
C PHE A 295 -0.04 -3.75 15.79
N THR A 296 1.06 -4.33 15.31
CA THR A 296 1.52 -5.67 15.71
C THR A 296 2.94 -5.69 16.26
N ASP A 297 3.52 -4.54 16.63
CA ASP A 297 4.94 -4.39 17.03
C ASP A 297 5.33 -5.27 18.22
N GLY A 298 4.37 -5.71 19.02
CA GLY A 298 4.60 -6.63 20.14
C GLY A 298 5.28 -7.95 19.74
N ILE A 299 5.29 -8.32 18.45
CA ILE A 299 5.99 -9.49 17.92
C ILE A 299 7.46 -9.22 17.58
N LEU A 300 7.88 -7.95 17.49
CA LEU A 300 9.20 -7.54 16.98
C LEU A 300 10.28 -7.54 18.05
N MET A 301 9.89 -7.67 19.32
CA MET A 301 10.81 -7.79 20.44
C MET A 301 10.84 -9.23 20.92
N GLN A 302 12.01 -9.87 20.80
CA GLN A 302 12.26 -11.18 21.41
C GLN A 302 12.24 -11.04 22.93
N LYS A 303 11.54 -11.96 23.60
CA LYS A 303 11.37 -11.98 25.06
C LYS A 303 12.22 -13.06 25.71
N GLU A 304 12.42 -14.19 25.02
CA GLU A 304 13.17 -15.33 25.55
C GLU A 304 14.57 -15.41 24.94
N HIS A 305 15.57 -15.62 25.79
CA HIS A 305 16.96 -15.79 25.40
C HIS A 305 17.60 -16.95 26.15
N PHE A 306 18.76 -17.40 25.69
CA PHE A 306 19.55 -18.41 26.37
C PHE A 306 20.67 -17.78 27.23
N SER A 307 20.98 -18.43 28.35
CA SER A 307 22.23 -18.20 29.08
C SER A 307 23.28 -19.17 28.56
N PRO A 308 24.45 -18.71 28.05
CA PRO A 308 25.51 -19.61 27.58
C PRO A 308 25.89 -20.67 28.60
N TYR A 309 25.99 -20.28 29.89
CA TYR A 309 26.35 -21.19 30.99
C TYR A 309 25.43 -22.42 31.11
N VAL A 310 24.14 -22.26 30.81
CA VAL A 310 23.14 -23.35 30.90
C VAL A 310 22.92 -24.01 29.54
N PHE A 311 23.01 -23.24 28.45
CA PHE A 311 22.62 -23.69 27.12
C PHE A 311 23.72 -24.46 26.40
N GLU A 312 24.99 -24.30 26.74
CA GLU A 312 26.11 -24.91 25.99
C GLU A 312 26.05 -26.45 25.96
N ASP A 313 25.86 -27.09 27.12
CA ASP A 313 25.72 -28.54 27.21
C ASP A 313 24.46 -29.05 26.49
N LEU A 314 23.38 -28.26 26.54
CA LEU A 314 22.14 -28.56 25.85
C LEU A 314 22.28 -28.42 24.34
N ALA A 315 22.98 -27.39 23.86
CA ALA A 315 23.30 -27.17 22.45
C ALA A 315 24.12 -28.33 21.88
N ALA A 316 25.15 -28.80 22.62
CA ALA A 316 25.92 -29.98 22.25
C ALA A 316 25.02 -31.24 22.15
N THR A 317 24.08 -31.39 23.09
CA THR A 317 23.10 -32.49 23.09
C THR A 317 22.14 -32.39 21.88
N ILE A 318 21.67 -31.19 21.54
CA ILE A 318 20.82 -30.93 20.37
C ILE A 318 21.55 -31.36 19.09
N LEU A 319 22.77 -30.88 18.87
CA LEU A 319 23.57 -31.22 17.69
C LEU A 319 23.93 -32.71 17.61
N LYS A 320 24.10 -33.39 18.75
CA LYS A 320 24.34 -34.84 18.77
C LYS A 320 23.11 -35.63 18.34
N LYS A 321 21.91 -35.17 18.71
CA LYS A 321 20.64 -35.81 18.37
C LYS A 321 20.18 -35.51 16.94
N ASP A 322 20.39 -34.30 16.47
CA ASP A 322 20.01 -33.86 15.12
C ASP A 322 21.23 -33.78 14.20
N VAL A 323 21.49 -34.87 13.47
CA VAL A 323 22.61 -34.99 12.53
C VAL A 323 22.49 -33.98 11.37
N GLY A 324 21.26 -33.66 10.94
CA GLY A 324 21.01 -32.70 9.87
C GLY A 324 21.35 -31.28 10.30
N LEU A 325 20.89 -30.88 11.49
CA LEU A 325 21.22 -29.60 12.09
C LEU A 325 22.73 -29.45 12.32
N LYS A 326 23.40 -30.52 12.79
CA LYS A 326 24.85 -30.54 12.94
C LYS A 326 25.59 -30.34 11.62
N ALA A 327 25.18 -31.03 10.55
CA ALA A 327 25.79 -30.83 9.24
C ALA A 327 25.62 -29.39 8.74
N ALA A 328 24.44 -28.79 8.93
CA ALA A 328 24.17 -27.40 8.58
C ALA A 328 25.00 -26.41 9.43
N PHE A 329 25.15 -26.67 10.73
CA PHE A 329 25.98 -25.87 11.64
C PHE A 329 27.46 -25.87 11.19
N GLU A 330 28.04 -27.05 10.96
CA GLU A 330 29.42 -27.20 10.49
C GLU A 330 29.64 -26.65 9.07
N SER A 331 28.61 -26.69 8.22
CA SER A 331 28.65 -26.04 6.91
C SER A 331 28.74 -24.53 7.06
N LYS A 332 27.88 -23.92 7.89
CA LYS A 332 27.91 -22.47 8.12
C LYS A 332 29.24 -22.05 8.75
N LYS A 333 29.73 -22.80 9.73
CA LYS A 333 31.03 -22.57 10.38
C LYS A 333 32.21 -22.61 9.40
N ARG A 334 32.14 -23.40 8.33
CA ARG A 334 33.18 -23.43 7.28
C ARG A 334 33.06 -22.30 6.26
N SER A 335 31.84 -21.83 5.98
CA SER A 335 31.59 -20.81 4.95
C SER A 335 31.62 -19.37 5.46
N ASP A 336 31.58 -19.16 6.78
CA ASP A 336 31.37 -17.86 7.41
C ASP A 336 32.35 -17.68 8.58
N THR A 337 33.46 -16.98 8.32
CA THR A 337 34.54 -16.75 9.30
C THR A 337 34.05 -15.96 10.51
N GLU A 338 33.21 -14.94 10.31
CA GLU A 338 32.67 -14.12 11.41
C GLU A 338 31.82 -14.98 12.35
N PHE A 339 30.98 -15.87 11.79
CA PHE A 339 30.24 -16.85 12.57
C PHE A 339 31.16 -17.85 13.28
N ALA A 340 32.18 -18.35 12.61
CA ALA A 340 33.10 -19.36 13.14
C ALA A 340 33.91 -18.86 14.35
N GLU A 341 34.23 -17.57 14.38
CA GLU A 341 34.99 -16.91 15.44
C GLU A 341 34.10 -16.36 16.58
N ASN A 342 32.78 -16.37 16.41
CA ASN A 342 31.83 -15.83 17.39
C ASN A 342 31.03 -16.94 18.10
N ALA A 343 31.46 -17.30 19.32
CA ALA A 343 30.81 -18.34 20.12
C ALA A 343 29.33 -18.03 20.44
N LYS A 344 29.00 -16.76 20.72
CA LYS A 344 27.61 -16.35 20.98
C LYS A 344 26.74 -16.50 19.74
N ALA A 345 27.25 -16.13 18.56
CA ALA A 345 26.53 -16.31 17.30
C ALA A 345 26.28 -17.79 17.00
N GLN A 346 27.27 -18.66 17.26
CA GLN A 346 27.14 -20.11 17.13
C GLN A 346 26.04 -20.68 18.04
N LEU A 347 26.07 -20.36 19.34
CA LEU A 347 25.03 -20.80 20.28
C LEU A 347 23.66 -20.25 19.90
N ASN A 348 23.56 -18.98 19.50
CA ASN A 348 22.31 -18.38 19.08
C ASN A 348 21.72 -19.08 17.85
N TRP A 349 22.55 -19.43 16.86
CA TRP A 349 22.10 -20.14 15.67
C TRP A 349 21.50 -21.52 15.99
N ILE A 350 22.08 -22.22 16.97
CA ILE A 350 21.54 -23.49 17.48
C ILE A 350 20.25 -23.24 18.25
N TYR A 351 20.21 -22.21 19.10
CA TYR A 351 19.04 -21.82 19.88
C TYR A 351 17.83 -21.53 19.00
N GLU A 352 17.98 -20.69 17.97
CA GLU A 352 16.94 -20.35 16.98
C GLU A 352 16.36 -21.56 16.21
N ARG A 353 17.09 -22.68 16.21
CA ARG A 353 16.71 -23.95 15.55
C ARG A 353 16.36 -25.05 16.55
N SER A 354 16.23 -24.69 17.82
CA SER A 354 15.88 -25.60 18.90
C SER A 354 14.39 -25.47 19.28
N PRO A 355 13.81 -26.48 19.94
CA PRO A 355 12.46 -26.39 20.51
C PRO A 355 12.28 -25.32 21.59
N TYR A 356 13.36 -24.68 22.04
CA TYR A 356 13.35 -23.67 23.10
C TYR A 356 13.30 -22.23 22.57
N TYR A 357 13.31 -22.06 21.25
CA TYR A 357 13.18 -20.75 20.64
C TYR A 357 11.74 -20.24 20.76
N GLU A 358 11.60 -18.93 21.00
CA GLU A 358 10.30 -18.28 21.09
C GLU A 358 9.55 -18.37 19.75
N GLU A 359 8.57 -19.27 19.66
CA GLU A 359 7.77 -19.47 18.43
C GLU A 359 7.01 -18.20 17.99
N GLY A 360 6.73 -17.29 18.92
CA GLY A 360 6.00 -16.05 18.68
C GLY A 360 6.86 -14.89 18.15
N TYR A 361 8.19 -14.96 18.30
CA TYR A 361 9.06 -13.88 17.87
C TYR A 361 9.02 -13.73 16.35
N LYS A 362 8.74 -12.50 15.89
CA LYS A 362 8.51 -12.11 14.49
C LYS A 362 7.40 -12.88 13.78
N ARG A 363 6.63 -13.72 14.47
CA ARG A 363 5.48 -14.41 13.88
C ARG A 363 4.31 -13.43 13.77
N TYR A 364 3.90 -13.13 12.55
CA TYR A 364 2.76 -12.24 12.30
C TYR A 364 1.47 -12.87 12.87
N PRO A 365 0.68 -12.15 13.68
CA PRO A 365 -0.43 -12.72 14.44
C PRO A 365 -1.65 -13.07 13.58
N VAL A 366 -1.72 -12.58 12.34
CA VAL A 366 -2.80 -12.91 11.41
C VAL A 366 -2.36 -14.09 10.54
N ALA A 367 -2.96 -15.25 10.80
CA ALA A 367 -2.69 -16.47 10.06
C ALA A 367 -3.70 -16.69 8.93
N ARG A 368 -3.28 -17.38 7.88
CA ARG A 368 -4.06 -17.67 6.68
C ARG A 368 -4.57 -19.12 6.70
N ILE A 369 -5.87 -19.31 6.52
CA ILE A 369 -6.50 -20.62 6.29
C ILE A 369 -6.55 -20.84 4.78
N LYS A 370 -5.91 -21.89 4.28
CA LYS A 370 -5.94 -22.21 2.84
C LYS A 370 -7.30 -22.75 2.40
#